data_AF-A0A533YTZ3-F1
#
_entry.id   AF-A0A533YTZ3-F1
#
_cell.length_a   1.000
_cell.length_b   1.000
_cell.length_c   1.000
_cell.angle_alpha   90.00
_cell.angle_beta   90.00
_cell.angle_gamma   90.00
#
_symmetry.space_group_name_H-M   'P 1'
#
loop_
_entity.id
_entity.type
_entity.pdbx_description
1 polymer ?
#
loop_
_entity_poly.entity_id
_entity_poly.type
_entity_poly.pdbx_seq_one_letter_code
_entity_poly.pdbx_strand_id
1 'polypeptide(L)'
;MAVFTGLVVLLFREELVGPALAPLTLWTARMTVLLLHWVGVEAVQAATVISYPEGFAYEVAYGCVGVLPVVLFTAAVFAYPAALVHRLVAVTIGLPALLALNFSRLVHLFYLGVHNRA
;
A
#
# COMPACT_ATOMS: atom_id res chain seq x y z
N MET A 1 20.61 -11.61 8.95
CA MET A 1 20.63 -11.63 7.47
C MET A 1 19.75 -12.73 6.91
N ALA A 2 20.02 -14.02 7.15
CA ALA A 2 19.23 -15.14 6.59
C ALA A 2 17.71 -15.09 6.92
N VAL A 3 17.35 -14.69 8.15
CA VAL A 3 15.94 -14.53 8.55
C VAL A 3 15.26 -13.38 7.80
N PHE A 4 15.98 -12.28 7.59
CA PHE A 4 15.46 -11.12 6.86
C PHE A 4 15.27 -11.43 5.38
N THR A 5 16.24 -12.09 4.74
CA THR A 5 16.12 -12.52 3.35
C THR A 5 15.03 -13.58 3.17
N GLY A 6 14.90 -14.54 4.09
CA GLY A 6 13.82 -15.53 4.09
C GLY A 6 12.44 -14.88 4.21
N LEU A 7 12.30 -13.88 5.09
CA LEU A 7 11.06 -13.10 5.25
C LEU A 7 10.68 -12.36 3.96
N VAL A 8 11.65 -11.70 3.32
CA VAL A 8 11.45 -10.98 2.05
C VAL A 8 10.97 -11.93 0.95
N VAL A 9 11.64 -13.07 0.79
CA VAL A 9 11.28 -14.08 -0.23
C VAL A 9 9.89 -14.65 0.02
N LEU A 10 9.52 -14.91 1.28
CA LEU A 10 8.19 -15.39 1.65
C LEU A 10 7.10 -14.34 1.38
N LEU A 11 7.35 -13.07 1.74
CA LEU A 11 6.40 -11.96 1.54
C LEU A 11 6.10 -11.66 0.07
N PHE A 12 7.08 -11.89 -0.81
CA PHE A 12 6.92 -11.71 -2.26
C PHE A 12 6.24 -12.89 -2.96
N ARG A 13 5.88 -13.97 -2.24
CA ARG A 13 5.09 -15.06 -2.83
C ARG A 13 3.61 -14.68 -2.91
N GLU A 14 3.26 -14.09 -4.04
CA GLU A 14 1.90 -13.76 -4.51
C GLU A 14 0.86 -14.84 -4.14
N GLU A 15 1.16 -16.11 -4.43
CA GLU A 15 0.21 -17.22 -4.24
C GLU A 15 -0.16 -17.49 -2.78
N LEU A 16 0.69 -17.09 -1.84
CA LEU A 16 0.48 -17.32 -0.42
C LEU A 16 -0.20 -16.12 0.26
N VAL A 17 0.19 -14.90 -0.13
CA VAL A 17 -0.22 -13.67 0.55
C VAL A 17 -1.41 -13.00 -0.14
N GLY A 18 -1.57 -13.18 -1.45
CA GLY A 18 -2.65 -12.59 -2.25
C GLY A 18 -4.06 -12.90 -1.73
N PRO A 19 -4.42 -14.18 -1.51
CA PRO A 19 -5.76 -14.55 -1.02
C PRO A 19 -6.05 -14.00 0.38
N ALA A 20 -5.06 -13.99 1.27
CA ALA A 20 -5.20 -13.47 2.63
C ALA A 20 -5.39 -11.94 2.67
N LEU A 21 -4.79 -11.23 1.70
CA LEU A 21 -4.90 -9.77 1.58
C LEU A 21 -6.07 -9.31 0.70
N ALA A 22 -6.79 -10.22 0.03
CA ALA A 22 -7.94 -9.89 -0.81
C ALA A 22 -9.02 -9.00 -0.14
N PRO A 23 -9.42 -9.20 1.14
CA PRO A 23 -10.36 -8.26 1.78
C PRO A 23 -9.73 -6.87 1.99
N LEU A 24 -8.42 -6.84 2.23
CA LEU A 24 -7.65 -5.64 2.51
C LEU A 24 -7.36 -4.85 1.22
N THR A 25 -7.18 -5.51 0.08
CA THR A 25 -7.08 -4.85 -1.25
C THR A 25 -8.38 -4.15 -1.60
N LEU A 26 -9.52 -4.82 -1.40
CA LEU A 26 -10.83 -4.21 -1.65
C LEU A 26 -11.04 -2.97 -0.75
N TRP A 27 -10.66 -3.07 0.52
CA TRP A 27 -10.74 -1.95 1.44
C TRP A 27 -9.81 -0.80 1.03
N THR A 28 -8.59 -1.12 0.60
CA THR A 28 -7.62 -0.12 0.09
C THR A 28 -8.16 0.59 -1.15
N ALA A 29 -8.77 -0.15 -2.08
CA ALA A 29 -9.41 0.42 -3.27
C ALA A 29 -10.55 1.39 -2.91
N ARG A 30 -11.41 1.01 -1.94
CA ARG A 30 -12.49 1.88 -1.43
C ARG A 30 -11.93 3.17 -0.83
N MET A 31 -10.93 3.04 0.04
CA MET A 31 -10.29 4.19 0.70
C MET A 31 -9.59 5.09 -0.31
N THR A 32 -8.99 4.52 -1.36
CA THR A 32 -8.35 5.30 -2.43
C THR A 32 -9.37 6.11 -3.21
N VAL A 33 -10.54 5.55 -3.57
CA VAL A 33 -11.60 6.30 -4.24
C VAL A 33 -12.15 7.41 -3.36
N LEU A 34 -12.32 7.16 -2.06
CA LEU A 34 -12.75 8.19 -1.11
C LEU A 34 -11.73 9.35 -1.05
N LEU A 35 -10.44 9.04 -1.01
CA LEU A 35 -9.37 10.06 -1.06
C LEU A 35 -9.35 10.80 -2.40
N LEU A 36 -9.57 10.12 -3.52
CA LEU A 36 -9.64 10.74 -4.85
C LEU A 36 -10.81 11.72 -4.96
N HIS A 37 -11.98 11.33 -4.46
CA HIS A 37 -13.16 12.21 -4.40
C HIS A 37 -12.89 13.42 -3.52
N TRP A 38 -12.18 13.23 -2.40
CA TRP A 38 -11.79 14.33 -1.51
C TRP A 38 -10.82 15.32 -2.18
N VAL A 39 -9.95 14.84 -3.06
CA VAL A 39 -9.05 15.66 -3.91
C VAL A 39 -9.79 16.28 -5.11
N GLY A 40 -11.06 15.91 -5.35
CA GLY A 40 -11.88 16.45 -6.44
C GLY A 40 -11.73 15.70 -7.78
N VAL A 41 -11.20 14.47 -7.76
CA VAL A 41 -11.10 13.63 -8.96
C VAL A 41 -12.24 12.63 -8.99
N GLU A 42 -13.04 12.66 -10.04
CA GLU A 42 -14.10 11.67 -10.25
C GLU A 42 -13.51 10.29 -10.51
N ALA A 43 -13.80 9.33 -9.64
CA ALA A 43 -13.33 7.96 -9.79
C ALA A 43 -14.47 6.98 -9.50
N VAL A 44 -14.58 5.94 -10.30
CA VAL A 44 -15.56 4.85 -10.13
C VAL A 44 -14.82 3.59 -9.72
N GLN A 45 -15.34 2.88 -8.72
CA GLN A 45 -14.78 1.62 -8.26
C GLN A 45 -15.58 0.43 -8.82
N ALA A 46 -14.89 -0.53 -9.43
CA ALA A 46 -15.42 -1.85 -9.74
C ALA A 46 -14.51 -2.92 -9.08
N ALA A 47 -14.91 -3.40 -7.89
CA ALA A 47 -14.10 -4.29 -7.06
C ALA A 47 -12.70 -3.72 -6.75
N THR A 48 -11.63 -4.30 -7.28
CA THR A 48 -10.24 -3.84 -7.15
C THR A 48 -9.84 -2.82 -8.21
N VAL A 49 -10.66 -2.63 -9.25
CA VAL A 49 -10.39 -1.71 -10.36
C VAL A 49 -10.96 -0.33 -10.05
N ILE A 50 -10.15 0.70 -10.28
CA ILE A 50 -10.55 2.10 -10.19
C ILE A 50 -10.45 2.71 -11.58
N SER A 51 -11.57 3.24 -12.07
CA SER A 51 -11.69 3.83 -13.40
C SER A 51 -12.07 5.31 -13.34
N TYR A 52 -11.61 6.04 -14.35
CA TYR A 52 -11.92 7.42 -14.63
C TYR A 52 -12.82 7.47 -15.88
N PRO A 53 -13.87 8.32 -15.91
CA PRO A 53 -14.85 8.34 -17.02
C PRO A 53 -14.23 8.51 -18.41
N GLU A 54 -13.16 9.30 -18.51
CA GLU A 54 -12.47 9.59 -19.78
C GLU A 54 -11.48 8.47 -20.21
N GLY A 55 -11.57 7.25 -19.65
CA GLY A 55 -10.88 6.06 -20.19
C GLY A 55 -9.58 5.63 -19.50
N PHE A 56 -9.18 6.24 -18.39
CA PHE A 56 -8.05 5.74 -17.58
C PHE A 56 -8.55 4.78 -16.50
N ALA A 57 -7.91 3.62 -16.33
CA ALA A 57 -8.22 2.70 -15.24
C ALA A 57 -6.97 1.95 -14.79
N TYR A 58 -6.91 1.61 -13.51
CA TYR A 58 -5.90 0.69 -12.99
C TYR A 58 -6.47 -0.21 -11.90
N GLU A 59 -5.84 -1.36 -11.71
CA GLU A 59 -6.24 -2.33 -10.68
C GLU A 59 -5.36 -2.23 -9.44
N VAL A 60 -5.98 -2.25 -8.26
CA VAL A 60 -5.34 -2.26 -6.96
C VAL A 60 -4.95 -3.71 -6.60
N ALA A 61 -3.69 -4.07 -6.84
CA ALA A 61 -3.12 -5.36 -6.46
C ALA A 61 -2.76 -5.44 -4.96
N TYR A 62 -2.46 -6.63 -4.44
CA TYR A 62 -2.04 -6.83 -3.04
C TYR A 62 -0.80 -5.99 -2.62
N GLY A 63 0.12 -5.73 -3.55
CA GLY A 63 1.27 -4.84 -3.34
C GLY A 63 0.87 -3.37 -3.10
N CYS A 64 -0.39 -3.02 -3.36
CA CYS A 64 -0.94 -1.69 -3.10
C CYS A 64 -1.46 -1.51 -1.67
N VAL A 65 -1.60 -2.56 -0.86
CA VAL A 65 -2.18 -2.47 0.49
C VAL A 65 -1.24 -1.81 1.52
N GLY A 66 0.05 -1.68 1.20
CA GLY A 66 1.04 -1.09 2.10
C GLY A 66 1.50 -2.00 3.26
N VAL A 67 0.97 -3.23 3.36
CA VAL A 67 1.39 -4.21 4.39
C VAL A 67 2.84 -4.66 4.19
N LEU A 68 3.27 -4.92 2.95
CA LEU A 68 4.66 -5.32 2.66
C LEU A 68 5.69 -4.31 3.22
N PRO A 69 5.64 -3.02 2.88
CA PRO A 69 6.61 -2.06 3.41
C PRO A 69 6.52 -1.90 4.93
N VAL A 70 5.33 -2.00 5.52
CA VAL A 70 5.16 -1.96 6.98
C VAL A 70 5.85 -3.15 7.65
N VAL A 71 5.64 -4.37 7.15
CA VAL A 71 6.28 -5.58 7.73
C VAL A 71 7.79 -5.54 7.55
N LEU A 72 8.28 -5.07 6.39
CA LEU A 72 9.71 -4.90 6.17
C LEU A 72 10.32 -3.86 7.11
N PHE A 73 9.64 -2.75 7.31
CA PHE A 73 10.07 -1.70 8.24
C PHE A 73 10.10 -2.20 9.68
N THR A 74 9.04 -2.88 10.16
CA THR A 74 9.03 -3.43 11.52
C THR A 74 10.14 -4.47 11.70
N ALA A 75 10.33 -5.38 10.74
CA ALA A 75 11.41 -6.35 10.78
C ALA A 75 12.79 -5.66 10.85
N ALA A 76 13.01 -4.59 10.08
CA ALA A 76 14.25 -3.83 10.13
C ALA A 76 14.47 -3.14 11.48
N VAL A 77 13.42 -2.51 12.04
CA VAL A 77 13.46 -1.87 13.37
C VAL A 77 13.78 -2.87 14.47
N PHE A 78 13.20 -4.07 14.42
CA PHE A 78 13.47 -5.13 15.41
C PHE A 78 14.86 -5.74 15.26
N ALA A 79 15.40 -5.80 14.04
CA ALA A 79 16.76 -6.26 13.79
C ALA A 79 17.83 -5.26 14.27
N TYR A 80 17.49 -3.97 14.38
CA TYR A 80 18.41 -2.93 14.81
C TYR A 80 18.66 -2.97 16.33
N PRO A 81 19.93 -2.93 16.79
CA PRO A 81 20.27 -2.97 18.21
C PRO A 81 20.01 -1.62 18.92
N ALA A 82 18.73 -1.29 19.15
CA ALA A 82 18.31 -0.11 19.93
C ALA A 82 17.52 -0.51 21.20
N ALA A 83 17.34 0.42 22.13
CA ALA A 83 16.44 0.21 23.27
C ALA A 83 14.97 0.00 22.81
N LEU A 84 14.22 -0.86 23.50
CA LEU A 84 12.85 -1.23 23.12
C LEU A 84 11.91 -0.02 22.98
N VAL A 85 12.10 1.02 23.79
CA VAL A 85 11.30 2.25 23.73
C VAL A 85 11.47 2.94 22.37
N HIS A 86 12.70 3.10 21.88
CA HIS A 86 12.95 3.70 20.58
C HIS A 86 12.40 2.85 19.43
N ARG A 87 12.44 1.52 19.56
CA ARG A 87 11.84 0.60 18.58
C ARG A 87 10.32 0.79 18.51
N LEU A 88 9.65 0.84 19.66
CA LEU A 88 8.20 1.05 19.71
C LEU A 88 7.81 2.41 19.14
N VAL A 89 8.54 3.48 19.48
CA VAL A 89 8.30 4.82 18.91
C VAL A 89 8.51 4.82 17.39
N ALA A 90 9.56 4.16 16.89
CA ALA A 90 9.79 4.04 15.46
C ALA A 90 8.64 3.28 14.75
N VAL A 91 8.16 2.18 15.34
CA VAL A 91 7.02 1.41 14.82
C VAL A 91 5.74 2.24 14.85
N THR A 92 5.41 2.90 15.96
CA THR A 92 4.15 3.65 16.10
C THR A 92 4.06 4.85 15.18
N ILE A 93 5.19 5.51 14.87
CA ILE A 93 5.23 6.62 13.92
C ILE A 93 5.38 6.12 12.48
N GLY A 94 6.20 5.10 12.27
CA GLY A 94 6.52 4.57 10.94
C GLY A 94 5.33 3.86 10.28
N LEU A 95 4.52 3.12 11.03
CA LEU A 95 3.32 2.46 10.50
C LEU A 95 2.36 3.44 9.79
N PRO A 96 1.83 4.47 10.46
CA PRO A 96 0.91 5.42 9.82
C PRO A 96 1.60 6.21 8.72
N ALA A 97 2.88 6.56 8.87
CA ALA A 97 3.63 7.27 7.83
C ALA A 97 3.74 6.45 6.53
N LEU A 98 4.10 5.17 6.63
CA LEU A 98 4.20 4.27 5.47
C LEU A 98 2.85 4.01 4.82
N LEU A 99 1.79 3.86 5.63
CA LEU A 99 0.44 3.67 5.10
C LEU A 99 -0.06 4.94 4.39
N ALA A 100 0.21 6.12 4.94
CA ALA A 100 -0.11 7.40 4.31
C ALA A 100 0.64 7.59 2.98
N LEU A 101 1.94 7.26 2.94
CA LEU A 101 2.73 7.28 1.71
C LEU A 101 2.24 6.28 0.67
N ASN A 102 1.73 5.13 1.11
CA ASN A 102 1.13 4.16 0.21
C ASN A 102 -0.15 4.72 -0.44
N PHE A 103 -1.05 5.31 0.34
CA PHE A 103 -2.24 5.97 -0.21
C PHE A 103 -1.90 7.15 -1.10
N SER A 104 -0.93 7.98 -0.72
CA SER A 104 -0.50 9.11 -1.55
C SER A 104 0.05 8.64 -2.91
N ARG A 105 0.79 7.52 -2.93
CA ARG A 105 1.25 6.88 -4.18
C ARG A 105 0.08 6.50 -5.09
N LEU A 106 -0.97 5.89 -4.54
CA LEU A 106 -2.14 5.47 -5.33
C LEU A 106 -2.89 6.66 -5.92
N VAL A 107 -3.15 7.67 -5.10
CA VAL A 107 -3.79 8.93 -5.53
C VAL A 107 -2.95 9.63 -6.59
N HIS A 108 -1.64 9.71 -6.39
CA HIS A 108 -0.72 10.37 -7.32
C HIS A 108 -0.63 9.65 -8.66
N LEU A 109 -0.52 8.31 -8.67
CA LEU A 109 -0.51 7.53 -9.91
C LEU A 109 -1.83 7.69 -10.68
N PHE A 110 -2.97 7.71 -10.00
CA PHE A 110 -4.25 7.96 -10.65
C PHE A 110 -4.31 9.37 -11.24
N TYR A 111 -3.90 10.37 -10.47
CA TYR A 111 -3.86 11.75 -10.91
C TYR A 111 -2.98 11.94 -12.15
N LEU A 112 -1.77 11.36 -12.13
CA LEU A 112 -0.86 11.36 -13.27
C LEU A 112 -1.44 10.62 -14.47
N GLY A 113 -2.06 9.45 -14.26
CA GLY A 113 -2.66 8.68 -15.35
C GLY A 113 -3.85 9.36 -16.01
N VAL A 114 -4.59 10.19 -15.26
CA VAL A 114 -5.67 11.01 -15.81
C VAL A 114 -5.13 12.20 -16.61
N HIS A 115 -4.07 12.87 -16.14
CA HIS A 115 -3.56 14.11 -16.75
C HIS A 115 -2.50 13.90 -17.85
N ASN A 116 -1.69 12.84 -17.75
CA ASN A 116 -0.57 12.57 -18.64
C ASN A 116 -0.88 11.39 -19.59
N ARG A 117 -2.09 11.35 -20.15
CA ARG A 117 -2.42 10.37 -21.19
C ARG A 117 -1.56 10.62 -22.42
N ALA A 118 -0.56 9.76 -22.63
CA ALA A 118 0.09 9.55 -23.91
C ALA A 118 -0.72 8.55 -24.74
#